data_AF-A0A538C2T5-F1
#
_entry.id   AF-A0A538C2T5-F1
#
_cell.length_a   1.000
_cell.length_b   1.000
_cell.length_c   1.000
_cell.angle_alpha   90.00
_cell.angle_beta   90.00
_cell.angle_gamma   90.00
#
_symmetry.space_group_name_H-M   'P 1'
#
loop_
_entity.id
_entity.type
_entity.pdbx_description
1 polymer ?
#
loop_
_entity_poly.entity_id
_entity_poly.type
_entity_poly.pdbx_seq_one_letter_code
_entity_poly.pdbx_strand_id
1 'polypeptide(L)'
;MGRRERQRERLKAPSSDYSDAEGNVLRLRGSLTLGAREEYARALASRAGSQEDAWQRAVELLFERLAVRWTIAGAPIERQRELLARYRASGSAERAWVREVLREHCREHFPDVTAP
;
A
#
# COMPACT_ATOMS: atom_id res chain seq x y z
N MET A 1 16.91 24.07 29.25
CA MET A 1 17.46 22.71 29.47
C MET A 1 16.88 21.79 28.41
N GLY A 2 17.58 21.61 27.29
CA GLY A 2 17.08 20.92 26.10
C GLY A 2 17.08 19.40 26.26
N ARG A 3 15.91 18.78 26.12
CA ARG A 3 15.82 17.34 25.91
C ARG A 3 16.25 17.05 24.48
N ARG A 4 17.49 16.59 24.32
CA ARG A 4 17.98 16.00 23.08
C ARG A 4 17.27 14.68 22.87
N GLU A 5 16.17 14.73 22.13
CA GLU A 5 15.54 13.55 21.53
C GLU A 5 16.53 12.93 20.55
N ARG A 6 17.23 11.89 21.02
CA ARG A 6 17.98 10.99 20.16
C ARG A 6 16.96 10.14 19.39
N GLN A 7 16.34 10.75 18.40
CA GLN A 7 15.57 10.06 17.38
C GLN A 7 16.59 9.18 16.65
N ARG A 8 16.66 7.91 17.05
CA ARG A 8 17.41 6.90 16.30
C ARG A 8 16.95 7.02 14.86
N GLU A 9 17.85 7.43 13.97
CA GLU A 9 17.65 7.41 12.53
C GLU A 9 17.47 5.95 12.12
N ARG A 10 16.25 5.44 12.30
CA ARG A 10 15.82 4.18 11.72
C ARG A 10 15.95 4.41 10.23
N LEU A 11 16.83 3.65 9.58
CA LEU A 11 16.89 3.51 8.14
C LEU A 11 15.46 3.24 7.64
N LYS A 12 14.76 4.30 7.23
CA LYS A 12 13.43 4.19 6.65
C LYS A 12 13.66 3.81 5.21
N ALA A 13 12.95 2.78 4.77
CA ALA A 13 12.91 2.47 3.35
C ALA A 13 12.48 3.72 2.58
N PRO A 14 13.07 3.96 1.39
CA PRO A 14 12.60 5.05 0.53
C PRO A 14 11.09 4.93 0.33
N SER A 15 10.41 6.07 0.22
CA SER A 15 8.98 6.11 -0.01
C SER A 15 8.66 7.01 -1.18
N SER A 16 7.68 6.63 -1.99
CA SER A 16 7.21 7.38 -3.16
C SER A 16 5.80 7.91 -2.90
N ASP A 17 5.53 9.12 -3.36
CA ASP A 17 4.24 9.80 -3.25
C ASP A 17 3.53 9.76 -4.61
N TYR A 18 2.26 9.37 -4.60
CA TYR A 18 1.41 9.33 -5.79
C TYR A 18 0.17 10.20 -5.56
N SER A 19 -0.07 11.14 -6.47
CA SER A 19 -1.21 12.07 -6.39
C SER A 19 -2.32 11.67 -7.35
N ASP A 20 -3.57 11.80 -6.92
CA ASP A 20 -4.73 11.68 -7.80
C ASP A 20 -5.20 13.06 -8.32
N ALA A 21 -6.20 13.06 -9.21
CA ALA A 21 -6.74 14.28 -9.82
C ALA A 21 -7.40 15.24 -8.81
N GLU A 22 -7.91 14.73 -7.70
CA GLU A 22 -8.51 15.50 -6.60
C GLU A 22 -7.46 16.04 -5.61
N GLY A 23 -6.17 15.69 -5.80
CA GLY A 23 -5.09 16.13 -4.94
C GLY A 23 -4.91 15.30 -3.66
N ASN A 24 -5.52 14.13 -3.56
CA ASN A 24 -5.19 13.17 -2.50
C ASN A 24 -3.81 12.55 -2.82
N VAL A 25 -3.07 12.19 -1.77
CA VAL A 25 -1.71 11.68 -1.90
C VAL A 25 -1.58 10.35 -1.18
N LEU A 26 -1.27 9.29 -1.91
CA LEU A 26 -0.94 7.97 -1.38
C LEU A 26 0.58 7.80 -1.36
N ARG A 27 1.14 7.56 -0.18
CA ARG A 27 2.56 7.29 0.01
C ARG A 27 2.79 5.80 0.22
N LEU A 28 3.65 5.22 -0.63
CA LEU A 28 4.06 3.83 -0.58
C LEU A 28 5.53 3.70 -0.17
N ARG A 29 5.87 2.65 0.58
CA ARG A 29 7.27 2.31 0.86
C ARG A 29 7.85 1.43 -0.26
N GLY A 30 9.07 1.75 -0.69
CA GLY A 30 9.86 0.97 -1.64
C GLY A 30 10.57 -0.24 -1.01
N SER A 31 10.03 -0.81 0.08
CA SER A 31 10.52 -2.09 0.62
C SER A 31 9.38 -3.07 0.89
N LEU A 32 9.59 -4.29 0.43
CA LEU A 32 8.68 -5.42 0.60
C LEU A 32 9.52 -6.66 0.89
N THR A 33 9.31 -7.27 2.07
CA THR A 33 10.06 -8.44 2.51
C THR A 33 9.72 -9.66 1.64
N LEU A 34 10.64 -10.62 1.55
CA LEU A 34 10.41 -11.87 0.81
C LEU A 34 9.12 -12.57 1.27
N GLY A 35 8.94 -12.71 2.60
CA GLY A 35 7.74 -13.33 3.15
C GLY A 35 6.44 -12.61 2.78
N ALA A 36 6.45 -11.28 2.65
CA ALA A 36 5.29 -10.53 2.20
C ALA A 36 5.00 -10.75 0.70
N ARG A 37 6.04 -10.89 -0.13
CA ARG A 37 5.90 -11.26 -1.55
C ARG A 37 5.32 -12.65 -1.72
N GLU A 38 5.78 -13.62 -0.94
CA GLU A 38 5.26 -14.98 -0.95
C GLU A 38 3.81 -15.05 -0.45
N GLU A 39 3.47 -14.28 0.60
CA GLU A 39 2.10 -14.18 1.11
C GLU A 39 1.15 -13.61 0.05
N TYR A 40 1.58 -12.56 -0.65
CA TYR A 40 0.86 -12.00 -1.79
C TYR A 40 0.64 -13.04 -2.91
N ALA A 41 1.70 -13.72 -3.33
CA ALA A 41 1.62 -14.73 -4.39
C ALA A 41 0.67 -15.89 -4.02
N ARG A 42 0.71 -16.33 -2.75
CA ARG A 42 -0.22 -17.34 -2.23
C ARG A 42 -1.67 -16.84 -2.20
N ALA A 43 -1.89 -15.60 -1.78
CA ALA A 43 -3.23 -15.00 -1.77
C ALA A 43 -3.81 -14.92 -3.19
N LEU A 44 -3.00 -14.49 -4.16
CA LEU A 44 -3.40 -14.37 -5.56
C LEU A 44 -3.68 -15.74 -6.21
N ALA A 45 -2.88 -16.76 -5.89
CA ALA A 45 -3.04 -18.11 -6.41
C ALA A 45 -4.14 -18.93 -5.67
N SER A 46 -4.72 -18.37 -4.61
CA SER A 46 -5.71 -19.07 -3.78
C SER A 46 -6.92 -19.50 -4.61
N ARG A 47 -7.29 -20.77 -4.46
CA ARG A 47 -8.53 -21.35 -5.00
C ARG A 47 -9.66 -21.41 -3.98
N ALA A 48 -9.45 -20.88 -2.77
CA ALA A 48 -10.46 -20.83 -1.73
C ALA A 48 -11.42 -19.66 -2.00
N GLY A 49 -12.64 -19.97 -2.46
CA GLY A 49 -13.65 -18.98 -2.85
C GLY A 49 -13.56 -18.62 -4.35
N SER A 50 -14.12 -17.47 -4.72
CA SER A 50 -14.11 -17.00 -6.11
C SER A 50 -12.74 -16.41 -6.47
N GLN A 51 -12.41 -16.40 -7.76
CA GLN A 51 -11.18 -15.74 -8.25
C GLN A 51 -11.15 -14.25 -7.90
N GLU A 52 -12.31 -13.58 -7.96
CA GLU A 52 -12.44 -12.17 -7.57
C GLU A 52 -12.12 -11.96 -6.09
N ASP A 53 -12.61 -12.82 -5.20
CA ASP A 53 -12.32 -12.74 -3.76
C ASP A 53 -10.81 -12.92 -3.46
N ALA A 54 -10.17 -13.88 -4.13
CA ALA A 54 -8.74 -14.11 -4.01
C ALA A 54 -7.94 -12.89 -4.46
N TRP A 55 -8.34 -12.32 -5.60
CA TRP A 55 -7.72 -11.13 -6.17
C TRP A 55 -7.91 -9.91 -5.25
N GLN A 56 -9.11 -9.67 -4.70
CA GLN A 56 -9.37 -8.58 -3.75
C GLN A 56 -8.48 -8.71 -2.50
N ARG A 57 -8.41 -9.90 -1.90
CA ARG A 57 -7.56 -10.16 -0.73
C ARG A 57 -6.08 -9.93 -1.02
N ALA A 58 -5.60 -10.33 -2.19
CA ALA A 58 -4.22 -10.12 -2.58
C ALA A 58 -3.89 -8.62 -2.70
N VAL A 59 -4.78 -7.82 -3.29
CA VAL A 59 -4.61 -6.36 -3.38
C VAL A 59 -4.65 -5.70 -2.02
N GLU A 60 -5.59 -6.10 -1.14
CA GLU A 60 -5.66 -5.57 0.23
C GLU A 60 -4.39 -5.85 1.02
N LEU A 61 -3.84 -7.06 0.89
CA LEU A 61 -2.57 -7.43 1.50
C LEU A 61 -1.45 -6.54 0.97
N LEU A 62 -1.34 -6.39 -0.34
CA LEU A 62 -0.30 -5.55 -0.96
C LEU A 62 -0.41 -4.10 -0.49
N PHE A 63 -1.62 -3.55 -0.46
CA PHE A 63 -1.90 -2.22 0.08
C PHE A 63 -1.49 -2.12 1.55
N GLU A 64 -1.87 -3.09 2.39
CA GLU A 64 -1.50 -3.12 3.81
C GLU A 64 0.02 -3.19 3.99
N ARG A 65 0.73 -3.88 3.10
CA ARG A 65 2.18 -3.99 3.16
C ARG A 65 2.90 -2.79 2.54
N LEU A 66 2.29 -1.95 1.72
CA LEU A 66 3.01 -0.86 1.05
C LEU A 66 2.58 0.53 1.52
N ALA A 67 1.30 0.73 1.79
CA ALA A 67 0.77 2.04 2.17
C ALA A 67 1.26 2.45 3.56
N VAL A 68 1.93 3.60 3.63
CA VAL A 68 2.42 4.18 4.89
C VAL A 68 1.68 5.46 5.27
N ARG A 69 1.07 6.14 4.30
CA ARG A 69 0.23 7.32 4.53
C ARG A 69 -0.73 7.53 3.36
N TRP A 70 -1.94 7.98 3.65
CA TRP A 70 -2.87 8.48 2.64
C TRP A 70 -3.44 9.81 3.13
N THR A 71 -3.15 10.90 2.42
CA THR A 71 -3.75 12.22 2.69
C THR A 71 -4.93 12.42 1.77
N ILE A 72 -6.12 12.64 2.37
CA ILE A 72 -7.37 12.80 1.65
C ILE A 72 -8.00 14.12 2.06
N ALA A 73 -8.28 15.00 1.09
CA ALA A 73 -8.75 16.36 1.36
C ALA A 73 -7.94 17.08 2.47
N GLY A 74 -6.62 16.90 2.46
CA GLY A 74 -5.70 17.49 3.45
C GLY A 74 -5.60 16.75 4.79
N ALA A 75 -6.43 15.72 5.05
CA ALA A 75 -6.38 14.94 6.28
C ALA A 75 -5.49 13.69 6.12
N PRO A 76 -4.35 13.57 6.85
CA PRO A 76 -3.47 12.40 6.77
C PRO A 76 -3.99 11.22 7.60
N ILE A 77 -3.99 10.04 6.98
CA ILE A 77 -4.23 8.74 7.61
C ILE A 77 -2.90 7.96 7.58
N GLU A 78 -2.40 7.53 8.74
CA GLU A 78 -1.09 6.85 8.85
C GLU A 78 -1.17 5.52 9.60
N ARG A 79 -2.27 5.29 10.32
CA ARG A 79 -2.48 4.02 11.04
C ARG A 79 -2.92 2.95 10.05
N GLN A 80 -2.21 1.83 10.04
CA GLN A 80 -2.44 0.76 9.07
C GLN A 80 -3.89 0.26 9.01
N ARG A 81 -4.52 0.07 10.18
CA ARG A 81 -5.91 -0.36 10.27
C ARG A 81 -6.87 0.65 9.65
N GLU A 82 -6.60 1.94 9.84
CA GLU A 82 -7.41 3.04 9.29
C GLU A 82 -7.17 3.19 7.79
N LEU A 83 -5.93 3.03 7.32
CA LEU A 83 -5.61 2.98 5.89
C LEU A 83 -6.40 1.88 5.19
N LEU A 84 -6.37 0.65 5.73
CA LEU A 84 -7.10 -0.47 5.15
C LEU A 84 -8.62 -0.26 5.22
N ALA A 85 -9.13 0.25 6.35
CA ALA A 85 -10.55 0.59 6.48
C ALA A 85 -10.97 1.65 5.45
N ARG A 86 -10.14 2.68 5.21
CA ARG A 86 -10.40 3.70 4.21
C ARG A 86 -10.39 3.14 2.79
N TYR A 87 -9.43 2.28 2.46
CA TYR A 87 -9.40 1.60 1.17
C TYR A 87 -10.66 0.73 0.94
N ARG A 88 -11.11 0.01 1.98
CA ARG A 88 -12.38 -0.74 1.93
C ARG A 88 -13.61 0.16 1.81
N ALA A 89 -13.57 1.38 2.34
CA ALA A 89 -14.66 2.35 2.20
C ALA A 89 -14.63 3.12 0.86
N SER A 90 -13.50 3.11 0.15
CA SER A 90 -13.33 3.80 -1.13
C SER A 90 -14.31 3.30 -2.20
N GLY A 91 -14.76 4.23 -3.04
CA GLY A 91 -15.57 3.94 -4.22
C GLY A 91 -14.78 3.26 -5.34
N SER A 92 -15.48 2.85 -6.40
CA SER A 92 -14.87 2.10 -7.52
C SER A 92 -13.74 2.87 -8.22
N ALA A 93 -13.89 4.19 -8.40
CA ALA A 93 -12.89 5.03 -9.06
C ALA A 93 -11.60 5.16 -8.22
N GLU A 94 -11.74 5.47 -6.93
CA GLU A 94 -10.61 5.54 -6.00
C GLU A 94 -9.89 4.19 -5.90
N ARG A 95 -10.63 3.08 -5.81
CA ARG A 95 -10.03 1.74 -5.80
C ARG A 95 -9.32 1.44 -7.12
N ALA A 96 -9.85 1.86 -8.26
CA ALA A 96 -9.17 1.73 -9.55
C ALA A 96 -7.82 2.47 -9.53
N TRP A 97 -7.83 3.73 -9.11
CA TRP A 97 -6.60 4.53 -8.99
C TRP A 97 -5.57 3.92 -8.04
N VAL A 98 -5.98 3.48 -6.84
CA VAL A 98 -5.06 2.81 -5.89
C VAL A 98 -4.41 1.58 -6.52
N ARG A 99 -5.15 0.80 -7.29
CA ARG A 99 -4.62 -0.39 -7.97
C ARG A 99 -3.61 -0.05 -9.04
N GLU A 100 -3.87 1.00 -9.82
CA GLU A 100 -2.91 1.50 -10.82
C GLU A 100 -1.62 1.95 -10.14
N VAL A 101 -1.72 2.70 -9.04
CA VAL A 101 -0.57 3.13 -8.24
C VAL A 101 0.20 1.93 -7.68
N LEU A 102 -0.48 0.92 -7.11
CA LEU A 102 0.18 -0.28 -6.61
C LEU A 102 0.90 -1.04 -7.74
N ARG A 103 0.30 -1.10 -8.93
CA ARG A 103 0.89 -1.74 -10.11
C ARG A 103 2.12 -1.01 -10.59
N GLU A 104 2.05 0.31 -10.74
CA GLU A 104 3.18 1.16 -11.10
C GLU A 104 4.33 1.00 -10.10
N HIS A 105 4.04 1.15 -8.82
CA HIS A 105 5.03 1.04 -7.76
C HIS A 105 5.70 -0.34 -7.72
N CYS A 106 4.94 -1.43 -7.89
CA CYS A 106 5.51 -2.76 -7.94
C CYS A 106 6.38 -2.97 -9.17
N ARG A 107 5.98 -2.45 -10.34
CA ARG A 107 6.78 -2.54 -11.55
C ARG A 107 8.13 -1.84 -11.41
N GLU A 108 8.17 -0.70 -10.71
CA GLU A 108 9.38 0.09 -10.50
C GLU A 108 10.31 -0.51 -9.44
N HIS A 109 9.74 -0.96 -8.30
CA HIS A 109 10.52 -1.33 -7.12
C HIS A 109 10.62 -2.84 -6.87
N PHE A 110 9.69 -3.63 -7.40
CA PHE A 110 9.56 -5.07 -7.12
C PHE A 110 9.22 -5.86 -8.40
N PRO A 111 10.12 -5.93 -9.40
CA PRO A 111 9.83 -6.55 -10.70
C PRO A 111 9.44 -8.04 -10.60
N ASP A 112 9.82 -8.72 -9.51
CA ASP A 112 9.43 -10.11 -9.25
C ASP A 112 7.99 -10.29 -8.72
N VAL A 113 7.31 -9.19 -8.39
CA VAL A 113 5.92 -9.21 -7.90
C VAL A 113 4.98 -9.05 -9.08
N THR A 114 4.17 -10.08 -9.35
CA THR A 114 3.09 -9.99 -10.35
C THR A 114 2.07 -8.96 -9.89
N ALA A 115 2.18 -7.73 -10.38
CA ALA A 115 1.26 -6.67 -10.00
C ALA A 115 -0.20 -6.99 -10.42
N PRO A 116 -1.20 -6.56 -9.62
CA PRO A 116 -2.62 -6.78 -9.88
C PRO A 116 -3.12 -5.99 -11.10
#